data_AF-A0A821G0Y2-F1
#
_entry.id   AF-A0A821G0Y2-F1
#
_cell.length_a   1.000
_cell.length_b   1.000
_cell.length_c   1.000
_cell.angle_alpha   90.00
_cell.angle_beta   90.00
_cell.angle_gamma   90.00
#
_symmetry.space_group_name_H-M   'P 1'
#
loop_
_entity.id
_entity.type
_entity.pdbx_description
1 polymer ?
#
loop_
_entity_poly.entity_id
_entity_poly.type
_entity_poly.pdbx_seq_one_letter_code
_entity_poly.pdbx_strand_id
1 'polypeptide(L)'
;SFSRKAKINAQIYEEVFNTLPTNRVKNFVEVEGYVQQVKLRDVDPLIAHEKCKQIKGFIVEFPLEFLANDFIMPRWTTAEGLI
;
A
#
# COMPACT_ATOMS: atom_id res chain seq x y z
N SER A 1 20.17 9.76 5.07
CA SER A 1 20.20 8.28 5.24
C SER A 1 19.23 7.63 4.26
N PHE A 2 19.58 6.45 3.75
CA PHE A 2 18.77 5.63 2.83
C PHE A 2 17.36 5.33 3.38
N SER A 3 17.27 5.02 4.68
CA SER A 3 16.01 4.78 5.39
C SER A 3 15.03 5.95 5.30
N ARG A 4 15.50 7.21 5.41
CA ARG A 4 14.62 8.38 5.28
C ARG A 4 13.99 8.50 3.88
N LYS A 5 14.75 8.19 2.82
CA LYS A 5 14.23 8.25 1.45
C LYS A 5 13.18 7.18 1.22
N ALA A 6 13.45 5.96 1.69
CA ALA A 6 12.52 4.84 1.63
C ALA A 6 11.17 5.19 2.27
N LYS A 7 11.20 5.78 3.46
CA LYS A 7 10.01 6.23 4.19
C LYS A 7 9.23 7.32 3.45
N ILE A 8 9.92 8.37 2.96
CA ILE A 8 9.28 9.47 2.23
C ILE A 8 8.62 8.96 0.95
N ASN A 9 9.33 8.15 0.16
CA ASN A 9 8.78 7.61 -1.08
C ASN A 9 7.54 6.75 -0.79
N ALA A 10 7.59 5.87 0.22
CA ALA A 10 6.45 5.05 0.62
C ALA A 10 5.23 5.92 1.02
N GLN A 11 5.43 6.97 1.82
CA GLN A 11 4.36 7.88 2.21
C GLN A 11 3.71 8.57 1.01
N ILE A 12 4.51 9.03 0.04
CA ILE A 12 3.98 9.69 -1.17
C ILE A 12 3.18 8.69 -2.02
N TYR A 13 3.68 7.45 -2.19
CA TYR A 13 2.94 6.43 -2.93
C TYR A 13 1.59 6.12 -2.27
N GLU A 14 1.58 5.96 -0.96
CA GLU A 14 0.34 5.73 -0.20
C GLU A 14 -0.63 6.89 -0.34
N GLU A 15 -0.18 8.13 -0.14
CA GLU A 15 -1.04 9.33 -0.20
C GLU A 15 -1.61 9.59 -1.60
N VAL A 16 -0.81 9.35 -2.64
CA VAL A 16 -1.21 9.69 -4.01
C VAL A 16 -2.08 8.60 -4.63
N PHE A 17 -1.80 7.33 -4.35
CA PHE A 17 -2.35 6.21 -5.09
C PHE A 17 -3.08 5.16 -4.25
N ASN A 18 -3.10 5.29 -2.92
CA ASN A 18 -3.62 4.28 -2.00
C ASN A 18 -3.01 2.88 -2.26
N THR A 19 -1.68 2.81 -2.36
CA THR A 19 -0.97 1.58 -2.73
C THR A 19 -1.12 0.46 -1.70
N LEU A 20 -1.07 -0.78 -2.21
CA LEU A 20 -0.84 -1.99 -1.42
C LEU A 20 0.51 -2.61 -1.84
N PRO A 21 1.23 -3.29 -0.93
CA PRO A 21 0.95 -3.43 0.50
C PRO A 21 1.17 -2.11 1.29
N THR A 22 0.54 -1.95 2.47
CA THR A 22 0.69 -0.77 3.36
C THR A 22 0.46 -1.13 4.82
N ASN A 23 1.12 -0.45 5.76
CA ASN A 23 0.90 -0.59 7.20
C ASN A 23 -0.44 0.01 7.68
N ARG A 24 -1.17 0.72 6.81
CA ARG A 24 -2.46 1.34 7.14
C ARG A 24 -3.61 0.34 7.26
N VAL A 25 -3.43 -0.87 6.72
CA VAL A 25 -4.44 -1.93 6.71
C VAL A 25 -3.87 -3.22 7.28
N LYS A 26 -4.58 -3.80 8.24
CA LYS A 26 -4.14 -4.96 9.02
C LYS A 26 -4.96 -6.22 8.76
N ASN A 27 -6.03 -6.14 7.98
CA ASN A 27 -6.87 -7.28 7.57
C ASN A 27 -7.52 -7.05 6.18
N PHE A 28 -8.12 -8.09 5.60
CA PHE A 28 -8.74 -8.05 4.28
C PHE A 28 -9.96 -7.14 4.21
N VAL A 29 -10.73 -7.00 5.30
CA VAL A 29 -11.89 -6.08 5.35
C VAL A 29 -11.41 -4.62 5.22
N GLU A 30 -10.33 -4.27 5.92
CA GLU A 30 -9.70 -2.95 5.80
C GLU A 30 -9.10 -2.73 4.40
N VAL A 31 -8.55 -3.78 3.77
CA VAL A 31 -8.07 -3.71 2.39
C VAL A 31 -9.21 -3.33 1.44
N GLU A 32 -10.37 -4.00 1.51
CA GLU A 32 -11.53 -3.69 0.67
C GLU A 32 -11.97 -2.23 0.83
N GLY A 33 -12.07 -1.75 2.06
CA GLY A 33 -12.41 -0.35 2.34
C GLY A 33 -11.35 0.62 1.80
N TYR A 34 -10.07 0.30 1.95
CA TYR A 34 -8.97 1.18 1.54
C TYR A 34 -8.85 1.30 0.01
N VAL A 35 -9.03 0.21 -0.74
CA VAL A 35 -8.95 0.25 -2.22
C VAL A 35 -10.14 0.97 -2.86
N GLN A 36 -11.28 1.05 -2.17
CA GLN A 36 -12.45 1.79 -2.62
C GLN A 36 -12.36 3.31 -2.36
N GLN A 37 -11.42 3.75 -1.52
CA GLN A 37 -11.19 5.18 -1.31
C GLN A 37 -10.75 5.85 -2.60
N VAL A 38 -11.31 7.03 -2.87
CA VAL A 38 -10.90 7.84 -4.02
C VAL A 38 -9.44 8.27 -3.83
N LYS A 39 -8.61 8.05 -4.85
CA LYS A 39 -7.18 8.35 -4.79
C LYS A 39 -6.96 9.84 -5.06
N LEU A 40 -5.94 10.42 -4.43
CA LEU A 40 -5.60 11.83 -4.67
C LEU A 40 -5.28 12.10 -6.14
N ARG A 41 -4.67 11.14 -6.86
CA ARG A 41 -4.47 11.24 -8.31
C ARG A 41 -5.77 11.49 -9.09
N ASP A 42 -6.88 10.93 -8.64
CA ASP A 42 -8.18 11.02 -9.34
C ASP A 42 -8.94 12.29 -8.93
N VAL A 43 -8.79 12.73 -7.66
CA VAL A 43 -9.43 13.95 -7.13
C VAL A 43 -8.72 15.22 -7.59
N ASP A 44 -7.38 15.27 -7.44
CA ASP A 44 -6.56 16.43 -7.78
C ASP A 44 -5.22 15.97 -8.40
N PRO A 45 -5.21 15.76 -9.73
CA PRO A 45 -4.00 15.36 -10.45
C PRO A 45 -2.84 16.35 -10.32
N LEU A 46 -3.11 17.64 -10.09
CA LEU A 46 -2.09 18.67 -9.98
C LEU A 46 -1.34 18.54 -8.65
N ILE A 47 -2.07 18.45 -7.53
CA ILE A 47 -1.47 18.21 -6.22
C ILE A 47 -0.75 16.85 -6.18
N ALA A 48 -1.35 15.82 -6.78
CA ALA A 48 -0.70 14.52 -6.92
C ALA A 48 0.66 14.63 -7.64
N HIS A 49 0.71 15.37 -8.75
CA HIS A 49 1.93 15.60 -9.50
C HIS A 49 2.99 16.35 -8.67
N GLU A 50 2.61 17.41 -7.94
CA GLU A 50 3.54 18.14 -7.06
C GLU A 50 4.11 17.27 -5.94
N LYS A 51 3.30 16.38 -5.35
CA LYS A 51 3.78 15.40 -4.38
C LYS A 51 4.77 14.43 -5.03
N CYS A 52 4.46 13.90 -6.21
CA CYS A 52 5.33 12.96 -6.92
C CYS A 52 6.72 13.54 -7.26
N LYS A 53 6.86 14.86 -7.45
CA LYS A 53 8.19 15.50 -7.67
C LYS A 53 9.16 15.30 -6.51
N GLN A 54 8.64 15.04 -5.31
CA GLN A 54 9.44 14.80 -4.10
C GLN A 54 10.02 13.37 -4.06
N ILE A 55 9.49 12.43 -4.86
CA ILE A 55 10.02 11.08 -4.97
C ILE A 55 11.43 11.13 -5.56
N LYS A 56 12.37 10.42 -4.93
CA LYS A 56 13.75 10.29 -5.40
C LYS A 56 14.15 8.83 -5.48
N GLY A 57 14.35 8.33 -6.70
CA GLY A 57 14.61 6.91 -6.97
C GLY A 57 13.37 6.05 -6.69
N PHE A 58 13.58 4.73 -6.57
CA PHE A 58 12.50 3.75 -6.48
C PHE A 58 12.42 3.01 -5.15
N ILE A 59 13.31 3.32 -4.20
CA ILE A 59 13.27 2.66 -2.90
C ILE A 59 12.06 3.10 -2.09
N VAL A 60 11.37 2.13 -1.47
CA VAL A 60 10.29 2.33 -0.51
C VAL A 60 10.56 1.51 0.75
N GLU A 61 10.02 1.97 1.87
CA GLU A 61 10.02 1.20 3.13
C GLU A 61 9.08 0.00 2.98
N PHE A 62 9.52 -1.19 3.40
CA PHE A 62 8.71 -2.40 3.30
C PHE A 62 7.69 -2.46 4.45
N PRO A 63 6.39 -2.64 4.18
CA PRO A 63 5.34 -2.59 5.20
C PRO A 63 5.24 -3.91 5.97
N LEU A 64 5.81 -3.96 7.18
CA LEU A 64 5.82 -5.15 8.04
C LEU A 64 4.50 -5.42 8.77
N GLU A 65 3.56 -4.47 8.80
CA GLU A 65 2.26 -4.59 9.48
C GLU A 65 1.10 -4.87 8.52
N PHE A 66 1.37 -4.96 7.22
CA PHE A 66 0.34 -5.29 6.22
C PHE A 66 -0.28 -6.66 6.49
N LEU A 67 -1.61 -6.73 6.61
CA LEU A 67 -2.37 -7.96 6.92
C LEU A 67 -1.94 -8.68 8.22
N ALA A 68 -1.32 -7.97 9.17
CA ALA A 68 -0.80 -8.58 10.40
C ALA A 68 -1.86 -9.24 11.30
N ASN A 69 -3.15 -8.92 11.11
CA ASN A 69 -4.26 -9.50 11.88
C ASN A 69 -4.96 -10.66 11.15
N ASP A 70 -4.54 -11.02 9.92
CA ASP A 70 -5.12 -12.13 9.16
C ASP A 70 -4.18 -13.33 9.02
N PHE A 71 -4.75 -14.53 8.93
CA PHE A 71 -3.99 -15.73 8.58
C PHE A 71 -3.72 -15.74 7.07
N ILE A 72 -2.47 -15.46 6.69
CA ILE A 72 -2.03 -15.42 5.27
C ILE A 72 -1.78 -16.83 4.70
N MET A 73 -1.87 -17.87 5.53
CA MET A 73 -1.77 -19.24 5.03
C MET A 73 -3.02 -19.60 4.22
N PRO A 74 -2.89 -20.16 3.00
CA PRO A 74 -4.03 -20.75 2.33
C PRO A 74 -4.67 -21.74 3.30
N ARG A 75 -5.97 -21.56 3.57
CA ARG A 75 -6.70 -22.50 4.42
C ARG A 75 -6.50 -23.88 3.81
N TRP A 76 -5.92 -24.82 4.55
CA TRP A 76 -5.58 -26.17 4.07
C TRP A 76 -6.81 -27.03 3.68
N THR A 77 -8.02 -26.47 3.61
CA THR A 77 -9.24 -27.17 3.23
C THR A 77 -10.26 -26.24 2.57
N THR A 78 -10.03 -25.89 1.30
CA THR A 78 -11.12 -25.93 0.33
C THR A 78 -10.65 -26.85 -0.78
N ALA A 79 -11.30 -28.00 -0.91
CA ALA A 79 -10.93 -29.09 -1.79
C ALA A 79 -11.19 -28.79 -3.28
N GLU A 80 -10.78 -27.64 -3.79
CA GLU A 80 -10.75 -27.36 -5.23
C GLU A 80 -9.52 -26.52 -5.57
N GLY A 81 -8.44 -27.20 -5.95
CA GLY A 81 -7.22 -26.54 -6.42
C GLY A 81 -5.96 -27.36 -6.20
N LEU A 82 -5.89 -28.53 -6.84
CA LEU A 82 -4.64 -29.23 -7.10
C LEU A 82 -3.62 -28.26 -7.73
N ILE A 83 -2.41 -28.24 -7.18
CA ILE A 83 -1.18 -28.01 -7.95
C ILE A 83 -0.44 -29.34 -8.08
#